data_AF-A0A067T241-F1
#
_entry.id   AF-A0A067T241-F1
#
_cell.length_a   1.000
_cell.length_b   1.000
_cell.length_c   1.000
_cell.angle_alpha   90.00
_cell.angle_beta   90.00
_cell.angle_gamma   90.00
#
_symmetry.space_group_name_H-M   'P 1'
#
loop_
_entity.id
_entity.type
_entity.pdbx_description
1 polymer ?
#
loop_
_entity_poly.entity_id
_entity_poly.type
_entity_poly.pdbx_seq_one_letter_code
_entity_poly.pdbx_strand_id
1 'polypeptide(L)'
;MKPIIDLTNLASIVLILSERDEFNAAQELLKHCEHLTRAEVDIQIYSPPFTWAGLSRMLHPSIQTLTHLRLKTILYDESGTGDPLSGLDAELEQFRHQNQIEDIAIRVSIETDTECNRGEWGRLDEELTRSGWPKLKSVSLSIVIWSYIWEGNDLKLALKKLPETQFPKLSSSKSVVFEFEVINEIV
;
A
#
# COMPACT_ATOMS: atom_id res chain seq x y z
N MET A 1 28.54 -0.51 23.68
CA MET A 1 27.59 0.47 24.25
C MET A 1 26.20 -0.10 24.10
N LYS A 2 25.34 0.04 25.11
CA LYS A 2 23.91 -0.30 25.00
C LYS A 2 23.21 0.91 24.37
N PRO A 3 22.32 0.74 23.38
CA PRO A 3 21.61 1.86 22.79
C PRO A 3 20.73 2.54 23.85
N ILE A 4 20.57 3.86 23.72
CA ILE A 4 19.74 4.67 24.63
C ILE A 4 18.25 4.32 24.43
N ILE A 5 17.88 3.98 23.20
CA ILE A 5 16.54 3.53 22.82
C ILE A 5 16.68 2.14 22.19
N ASP A 6 15.94 1.18 22.72
CA ASP A 6 15.85 -0.18 22.19
C ASP A 6 14.51 -0.34 21.46
N LEU A 7 14.58 -0.53 20.15
CA LEU A 7 13.41 -0.67 19.27
C LEU A 7 13.10 -2.13 18.92
N THR A 8 13.87 -3.09 19.45
CA THR A 8 13.75 -4.51 19.10
C THR A 8 12.34 -5.04 19.36
N ASN A 9 11.70 -4.56 20.44
CA ASN A 9 10.35 -4.96 20.86
C ASN A 9 9.25 -3.98 20.42
N LEU A 10 9.51 -3.10 19.46
CA LEU A 10 8.51 -2.15 18.97
C LEU A 10 7.38 -2.92 18.28
N ALA A 11 6.19 -2.92 18.88
CA ALA A 11 5.05 -3.68 18.34
C ALA A 11 4.39 -3.00 17.13
N SER A 12 4.33 -1.67 17.13
CA SER A 12 3.67 -0.90 16.07
C SER A 12 4.45 0.35 15.73
N ILE A 13 4.43 0.73 14.45
CA ILE A 13 5.01 1.97 13.95
C ILE A 13 4.09 2.60 12.91
N VAL A 14 4.06 3.94 12.89
CA VAL A 14 3.46 4.73 11.82
C VAL A 14 4.57 5.60 11.24
N LEU A 15 4.78 5.52 9.94
CA LEU A 15 5.75 6.33 9.21
C LEU A 15 4.99 7.22 8.23
N ILE A 16 5.30 8.51 8.22
CA ILE A 16 4.81 9.46 7.22
C ILE A 16 6.04 9.87 6.40
N LEU A 17 6.06 9.50 5.13
CA LEU A 17 7.21 9.66 4.25
C LEU A 17 6.82 10.48 3.02
N SER A 18 7.43 11.65 2.88
CA SER A 18 7.22 12.60 1.78
C SER A 18 8.47 12.75 0.91
N GLU A 19 9.65 12.51 1.48
CA GLU A 19 10.93 12.70 0.81
C GLU A 19 11.81 11.44 0.83
N ARG A 20 12.76 11.36 -0.12
CA ARG A 20 13.67 10.21 -0.24
C ARG A 20 14.57 10.03 0.98
N ASP A 21 14.99 11.12 1.60
CA ASP A 21 15.85 11.06 2.78
C ASP A 21 15.10 10.52 4.00
N GLU A 22 13.81 10.81 4.11
CA GLU A 22 12.93 10.23 5.12
C GLU A 22 12.75 8.73 4.91
N PHE A 23 12.61 8.29 3.65
CA PHE A 23 12.57 6.87 3.30
C PHE A 23 13.86 6.14 3.72
N ASN A 24 15.02 6.74 3.43
CA ASN A 24 16.31 6.18 3.83
C ASN A 24 16.43 6.13 5.36
N ALA A 25 16.02 7.19 6.06
CA ALA A 25 16.03 7.24 7.52
C ALA A 25 15.10 6.19 8.14
N ALA A 26 13.90 6.01 7.59
CA ALA A 26 12.94 5.00 8.02
C ALA A 26 13.50 3.58 7.84
N GLN A 27 14.19 3.33 6.74
CA GLN A 27 14.85 2.05 6.52
C GLN A 27 15.95 1.79 7.55
N GLU A 28 16.80 2.79 7.86
CA GLU A 28 17.82 2.64 8.91
C GLU A 28 17.20 2.42 10.28
N LEU A 29 16.10 3.10 10.60
CA LEU A 29 15.35 2.90 11.84
C LEU A 29 14.82 1.47 11.95
N LEU A 30 14.18 0.97 10.90
CA LEU A 30 13.52 -0.34 10.90
C LEU A 30 14.48 -1.53 10.93
N LYS A 31 15.77 -1.34 10.59
CA LYS A 31 16.82 -2.34 10.84
C LYS A 31 16.90 -2.78 12.30
N HIS A 32 16.40 -1.96 13.23
CA HIS A 32 16.44 -2.22 14.66
C HIS A 32 15.08 -2.69 15.21
N CYS A 33 14.08 -2.91 14.36
CA CYS A 33 12.74 -3.35 14.76
C CYS A 33 12.54 -4.83 14.37
N GLU A 34 12.93 -5.77 15.23
CA GLU A 34 12.84 -7.21 14.92
C GLU A 34 11.45 -7.82 15.19
N HIS A 35 10.64 -7.18 16.03
CA HIS A 35 9.36 -7.71 16.49
C HIS A 35 8.14 -6.84 16.15
N LEU A 36 8.24 -6.08 15.06
CA LEU A 36 7.11 -5.30 14.57
C LEU A 36 5.98 -6.24 14.16
N THR A 37 4.81 -6.08 14.77
CA THR A 37 3.61 -6.85 14.43
C THR A 37 2.66 -6.06 13.54
N ARG A 38 2.66 -4.73 13.67
CA ARG A 38 1.84 -3.83 12.87
C ARG A 38 2.68 -2.70 12.29
N ALA A 39 2.71 -2.61 10.97
CA ALA A 39 3.31 -1.48 10.27
C ALA A 39 2.21 -0.68 9.58
N GLU A 40 2.23 0.63 9.77
CA GLU A 40 1.49 1.56 8.94
C GLU A 40 2.50 2.50 8.27
N VAL A 41 2.60 2.37 6.95
CA VAL A 41 3.44 3.21 6.12
C VAL A 41 2.51 4.12 5.33
N ASP A 42 2.51 5.38 5.72
CA ASP A 42 1.83 6.46 5.04
C ASP A 42 2.84 7.16 4.13
N ILE A 43 2.76 6.92 2.83
CA ILE A 43 3.64 7.55 1.85
C ILE A 43 2.86 8.68 1.19
N GLN A 44 3.28 9.91 1.46
CA GLN A 44 2.77 11.05 0.71
C GLN A 44 3.55 11.14 -0.60
N ILE A 45 2.94 10.69 -1.69
CA ILE A 45 3.60 10.58 -3.00
C ILE A 45 3.35 11.85 -3.82
N TYR A 46 4.39 12.67 -3.95
CA TYR A 46 4.47 13.62 -5.07
C TYR A 46 4.98 12.85 -6.31
N SER A 47 4.09 12.14 -6.99
CA SER A 47 4.42 11.40 -8.22
C SER A 47 4.16 12.26 -9.45
N PRO A 48 5.06 12.25 -10.43
CA PRO A 48 6.39 11.58 -10.44
C PRO A 48 7.42 12.30 -9.53
N PRO A 49 8.44 11.60 -8.94
CA PRO A 49 8.97 10.27 -9.28
C PRO A 49 8.89 9.19 -8.16
N PHE A 50 8.09 9.36 -7.11
CA PHE A 50 8.06 8.41 -5.99
C PHE A 50 7.22 7.14 -6.29
N THR A 51 7.71 5.99 -5.83
CA THR A 51 7.09 4.66 -5.98
C THR A 51 7.25 3.87 -4.68
N TRP A 52 6.69 2.66 -4.60
CA TRP A 52 6.86 1.75 -3.45
C TRP A 52 8.26 1.13 -3.33
N ALA A 53 9.18 1.45 -4.25
CA ALA A 53 10.50 0.86 -4.32
C ALA A 53 11.28 0.93 -2.99
N GLY A 54 11.77 -0.22 -2.53
CA GLY A 54 12.52 -0.37 -1.28
C GLY A 54 11.66 -0.70 -0.05
N LEU A 55 10.33 -0.76 -0.16
CA LEU A 55 9.43 -1.17 0.92
C LEU A 55 9.83 -2.54 1.49
N SER A 56 10.20 -3.47 0.60
CA SER A 56 10.66 -4.80 0.95
C SER A 56 11.87 -4.78 1.86
N ARG A 57 12.90 -4.03 1.46
CA ARG A 57 14.13 -3.85 2.23
C ARG A 57 13.87 -3.15 3.56
N MET A 58 12.95 -2.19 3.59
CA MET A 58 12.57 -1.46 4.78
C MET A 58 11.89 -2.35 5.83
N LEU A 59 10.99 -3.26 5.42
CA LEU A 59 10.24 -4.13 6.33
C LEU A 59 10.87 -5.50 6.56
N HIS A 60 11.90 -5.86 5.78
CA HIS A 60 12.59 -7.16 5.89
C HIS A 60 12.97 -7.56 7.33
N PRO A 61 13.50 -6.66 8.19
CA PRO A 61 13.89 -7.02 9.56
C PRO A 61 12.74 -7.58 10.41
N SER A 62 11.50 -7.18 10.13
CA SER A 62 10.32 -7.60 10.88
C SER A 62 9.41 -8.57 10.11
N ILE A 63 9.83 -9.07 8.95
CA ILE A 63 8.91 -9.78 8.05
C ILE A 63 8.33 -11.08 8.67
N GLN A 64 9.09 -11.68 9.59
CA GLN A 64 8.69 -12.88 10.34
C GLN A 64 7.74 -12.60 11.51
N THR A 65 7.50 -11.34 11.86
CA THR A 65 6.59 -10.94 12.95
C THR A 65 5.46 -10.04 12.48
N LEU A 66 5.63 -9.38 11.33
CA LEU A 66 4.68 -8.45 10.75
C LEU A 66 3.41 -9.20 10.33
N THR A 67 2.30 -8.91 11.01
CA THR A 67 0.98 -9.49 10.75
C THR A 67 0.06 -8.52 10.03
N HIS A 68 0.22 -7.22 10.24
CA HIS A 68 -0.63 -6.20 9.61
C HIS A 68 0.22 -5.18 8.86
N LEU A 69 -0.02 -5.04 7.56
CA LEU A 69 0.62 -4.04 6.72
C LEU A 69 -0.42 -3.07 6.19
N ARG A 70 -0.29 -1.80 6.58
CA ARG A 70 -1.13 -0.71 6.07
C ARG A 70 -0.29 0.20 5.21
N LEU A 71 -0.70 0.38 3.97
CA LEU A 71 -0.04 1.18 2.96
C LEU A 71 -0.99 2.29 2.55
N LYS A 72 -0.56 3.54 2.71
CA LYS A 72 -1.33 4.68 2.24
C LYS A 72 -0.50 5.44 1.24
N THR A 73 -1.15 5.90 0.18
CA THR A 73 -0.55 6.79 -0.80
C THR A 73 -1.50 7.93 -1.11
N ILE A 74 -0.95 9.12 -1.23
CA ILE A 74 -1.64 10.29 -1.75
C ILE A 74 -0.99 10.61 -3.09
N LEU A 75 -1.78 10.67 -4.15
CA LEU A 75 -1.34 11.06 -5.49
C LEU A 75 -1.71 12.53 -5.74
N TYR A 76 -0.68 13.35 -5.88
CA TYR A 76 -0.79 14.71 -6.42
C TYR A 76 -0.19 14.73 -7.84
N ASP A 77 -1.01 14.44 -8.85
CA ASP A 77 -0.55 14.39 -10.25
C ASP A 77 -1.50 15.12 -11.20
N GLU A 78 -1.13 16.35 -11.55
CA GLU A 78 -1.82 17.15 -12.55
C GLU A 78 -1.70 16.58 -13.97
N SER A 79 -0.71 15.71 -14.25
CA SER A 79 -0.51 15.14 -15.58
C SER A 79 -1.46 13.97 -15.89
N GLY A 80 -2.04 13.35 -14.85
CA GLY A 80 -2.89 12.17 -14.94
C GLY A 80 -2.17 10.89 -15.41
N THR A 81 -0.84 10.87 -15.36
CA THR A 81 -0.01 9.73 -15.81
C THR A 81 0.53 8.88 -14.66
N GLY A 82 0.49 9.41 -13.44
CA GLY A 82 0.99 8.80 -12.22
C GLY A 82 0.15 7.59 -11.80
N ASP A 83 0.84 6.50 -11.51
CA ASP A 83 0.25 5.29 -10.95
C ASP A 83 0.63 5.19 -9.46
N PRO A 84 -0.33 5.37 -8.54
CA PRO A 84 -0.07 5.39 -7.10
C PRO A 84 0.35 4.02 -6.55
N LEU A 85 0.12 2.94 -7.29
CA LEU A 85 0.49 1.57 -6.91
C LEU A 85 1.70 1.04 -7.68
N SER A 86 2.34 1.89 -8.49
CA SER A 86 3.49 1.50 -9.30
C SER A 86 4.60 0.85 -8.48
N GLY A 87 5.00 -0.36 -8.89
CA GLY A 87 6.07 -1.15 -8.28
C GLY A 87 5.69 -1.86 -6.97
N LEU A 88 4.47 -1.68 -6.45
CA LEU A 88 4.05 -2.35 -5.21
C LEU A 88 4.02 -3.87 -5.36
N ASP A 89 3.60 -4.38 -6.51
CA ASP A 89 3.58 -5.81 -6.84
C ASP A 89 4.98 -6.44 -6.72
N ALA A 90 5.99 -5.78 -7.27
CA ALA A 90 7.38 -6.24 -7.22
C ALA A 90 7.94 -6.25 -5.78
N GLU A 91 7.55 -5.28 -4.95
CA GLU A 91 7.95 -5.22 -3.55
C GLU A 91 7.27 -6.29 -2.70
N LEU A 92 5.97 -6.52 -2.93
CA LEU A 92 5.21 -7.57 -2.24
C LEU A 92 5.72 -8.97 -2.62
N GLU A 93 6.17 -9.18 -3.86
CA GLU A 93 6.78 -10.45 -4.27
C GLU A 93 7.98 -10.83 -3.40
N GLN A 94 8.78 -9.86 -2.95
CA GLN A 94 9.93 -10.12 -2.07
C GLN A 94 9.53 -10.67 -0.70
N PHE A 95 8.29 -10.44 -0.27
CA PHE A 95 7.79 -10.91 1.03
C PHE A 95 7.21 -12.32 1.00
N ARG A 96 6.70 -12.75 -0.16
CA ARG A 96 5.81 -13.90 -0.32
C ARG A 96 6.21 -15.08 0.59
N HIS A 97 7.32 -15.74 0.33
CA HIS A 97 7.61 -17.02 1.02
C HIS A 97 8.03 -16.95 2.50
N GLN A 98 8.23 -15.76 3.07
CA GLN A 98 8.84 -15.58 4.40
C GLN A 98 8.04 -14.69 5.35
N ASN A 99 6.82 -14.30 4.98
CA ASN A 99 6.02 -13.38 5.79
C ASN A 99 5.03 -14.10 6.73
N GLN A 100 4.62 -13.38 7.78
CA GLN A 100 3.49 -13.75 8.66
C GLN A 100 2.29 -12.81 8.46
N ILE A 101 2.22 -12.13 7.31
CA ILE A 101 1.21 -11.10 7.07
C ILE A 101 -0.16 -11.76 6.96
N GLU A 102 -1.06 -11.31 7.82
CA GLU A 102 -2.46 -11.73 7.87
C GLU A 102 -3.36 -10.74 7.12
N ASP A 103 -3.04 -9.45 7.22
CA ASP A 103 -3.88 -8.38 6.69
C ASP A 103 -3.04 -7.34 5.93
N ILE A 104 -3.46 -7.03 4.71
CA ILE A 104 -2.90 -5.95 3.90
C ILE A 104 -4.00 -4.94 3.62
N ALA A 105 -3.82 -3.70 4.06
CA ALA A 105 -4.75 -2.61 3.75
C ALA A 105 -4.04 -1.56 2.91
N ILE A 106 -4.60 -1.25 1.74
CA ILE A 106 -4.09 -0.25 0.81
C ILE A 106 -5.12 0.88 0.74
N ARG A 107 -4.67 2.12 0.95
CA ARG A 107 -5.48 3.32 0.75
C ARG A 107 -4.82 4.22 -0.28
N VAL A 108 -5.56 4.52 -1.34
CA VAL A 108 -5.14 5.43 -2.40
C VAL A 108 -5.98 6.69 -2.31
N SER A 109 -5.38 7.81 -1.98
CA SER A 109 -6.01 9.14 -2.06
C SER A 109 -5.63 9.79 -3.39
N ILE A 110 -6.62 10.25 -4.14
CA ILE A 110 -6.46 10.94 -5.41
C ILE A 110 -7.02 12.35 -5.22
N GLU A 111 -6.18 13.37 -5.37
CA GLU A 111 -6.61 14.76 -5.40
C GLU A 111 -7.00 15.13 -6.84
N THR A 112 -8.28 15.47 -7.07
CA THR A 112 -8.85 15.55 -8.41
C THR A 112 -9.16 16.97 -8.84
N ASP A 113 -8.47 17.36 -9.92
CA ASP A 113 -9.04 18.02 -11.11
C ASP A 113 -8.76 17.20 -12.40
N THR A 114 -8.13 16.01 -12.33
CA THR A 114 -7.63 15.24 -13.50
C THR A 114 -7.85 13.71 -13.41
N GLU A 115 -7.72 13.02 -14.56
CA GLU A 115 -7.84 11.56 -14.65
C GLU A 115 -6.71 10.83 -13.91
N CYS A 116 -7.03 9.78 -13.15
CA CYS A 116 -6.03 8.91 -12.53
C CYS A 116 -5.65 7.75 -13.47
N ASN A 117 -4.34 7.56 -13.69
CA ASN A 117 -3.85 6.41 -14.42
C ASN A 117 -4.11 5.13 -13.60
N ARG A 118 -4.96 4.26 -14.16
CA ARG A 118 -5.39 3.01 -13.52
C ARG A 118 -4.42 1.85 -13.72
N GLY A 119 -3.25 2.12 -14.32
CA GLY A 119 -2.08 1.23 -14.39
C GLY A 119 -2.40 -0.22 -14.75
N GLU A 120 -1.50 -1.11 -14.34
CA GLU A 120 -1.67 -2.57 -14.41
C GLU A 120 -1.89 -3.12 -12.99
N TRP A 121 -2.88 -2.55 -12.27
CA TRP A 121 -3.15 -2.93 -10.88
C TRP A 121 -3.51 -4.40 -10.72
N GLY A 122 -3.97 -5.05 -11.79
CA GLY A 122 -4.20 -6.49 -11.80
C GLY A 122 -2.97 -7.33 -11.52
N ARG A 123 -1.74 -6.80 -11.59
CA ARG A 123 -0.56 -7.51 -11.09
C ARG A 123 -0.60 -7.75 -9.59
N LEU A 124 -1.20 -6.85 -8.81
CA LEU A 124 -1.43 -7.04 -7.38
C LEU A 124 -2.44 -8.16 -7.12
N ASP A 125 -3.47 -8.28 -7.95
CA ASP A 125 -4.41 -9.39 -7.90
C ASP A 125 -3.70 -10.73 -8.08
N GLU A 126 -2.79 -10.81 -9.05
CA GLU A 126 -2.00 -12.02 -9.28
C GLU A 126 -1.06 -12.33 -8.12
N GLU A 127 -0.36 -11.32 -7.60
CA GLU A 127 0.66 -11.53 -6.58
C GLU A 127 0.04 -11.93 -5.23
N LEU A 128 -1.06 -11.29 -4.82
CA LEU A 128 -1.71 -11.55 -3.54
C LEU A 128 -2.56 -12.83 -3.53
N THR A 129 -2.87 -13.39 -4.70
CA THR A 129 -3.56 -14.69 -4.81
C THR A 129 -2.63 -15.85 -5.12
N ARG A 130 -1.35 -15.58 -5.36
CA ARG A 130 -0.33 -16.60 -5.63
C ARG A 130 -0.02 -17.40 -4.38
N SER A 131 0.43 -18.64 -4.57
CA SER A 131 0.95 -19.48 -3.48
C SER A 131 2.14 -18.81 -2.80
N GLY A 132 2.18 -18.91 -1.48
CA GLY A 132 3.25 -18.32 -0.67
C GLY A 132 2.77 -17.16 0.18
N TRP A 133 1.47 -16.90 0.30
CA TRP A 133 0.92 -16.04 1.36
C TRP A 133 0.23 -16.90 2.42
N PRO A 134 0.98 -17.64 3.26
CA PRO A 134 0.41 -18.74 4.07
C PRO A 134 -0.54 -18.26 5.16
N LYS A 135 -0.46 -16.98 5.56
CA LYS A 135 -1.24 -16.40 6.66
C LYS A 135 -2.21 -15.33 6.20
N LEU A 136 -2.16 -14.91 4.93
CA LEU A 136 -2.98 -13.82 4.42
C LEU A 136 -4.46 -14.23 4.46
N LYS A 137 -5.24 -13.46 5.23
CA LYS A 137 -6.67 -13.65 5.46
C LYS A 137 -7.47 -12.51 4.85
N SER A 138 -6.94 -11.29 4.85
CA SER A 138 -7.65 -10.15 4.29
C SER A 138 -6.76 -9.22 3.47
N VAL A 139 -7.37 -8.68 2.42
CA VAL A 139 -6.82 -7.59 1.62
C VAL A 139 -7.91 -6.54 1.50
N SER A 140 -7.61 -5.30 1.85
CA SER A 140 -8.51 -4.17 1.59
C SER A 140 -7.88 -3.14 0.67
N LEU A 141 -8.66 -2.63 -0.27
CA LEU A 141 -8.29 -1.53 -1.14
C LEU A 141 -9.38 -0.45 -1.06
N SER A 142 -9.00 0.69 -0.48
CA SER A 142 -9.85 1.87 -0.39
C SER A 142 -9.30 2.96 -1.30
N ILE A 143 -10.17 3.56 -2.11
CA ILE A 143 -9.82 4.68 -2.98
C ILE A 143 -10.61 5.90 -2.55
N VAL A 144 -9.92 6.97 -2.18
CA VAL A 144 -10.51 8.23 -1.73
C VAL A 144 -10.28 9.29 -2.78
N ILE A 145 -11.36 9.82 -3.32
CA ILE A 145 -11.33 10.89 -4.31
C ILE A 145 -11.58 12.20 -3.57
N TRP A 146 -10.58 13.08 -3.53
CA TRP A 146 -10.66 14.43 -2.99
C TRP A 146 -11.04 15.36 -4.13
N SER A 147 -12.22 15.98 -4.08
CA SER A 147 -12.71 16.88 -5.14
C SER A 147 -13.07 18.25 -4.58
N TYR A 148 -12.50 19.31 -5.14
CA TYR A 148 -12.84 20.70 -4.80
C TYR A 148 -14.08 21.22 -5.56
N ILE A 149 -14.31 20.70 -6.78
CA ILE A 149 -15.46 21.03 -7.62
C ILE A 149 -16.14 19.71 -8.02
N TRP A 150 -17.47 19.64 -7.87
CA TRP A 150 -18.23 18.42 -8.08
C TRP A 150 -18.43 18.14 -9.57
N GLU A 151 -17.37 17.68 -10.25
CA GLU A 151 -17.44 17.28 -11.65
C GLU A 151 -16.96 15.83 -11.83
N GLY A 152 -17.90 14.94 -12.13
CA GLY A 152 -17.61 13.62 -12.70
C GLY A 152 -17.93 12.43 -11.79
N ASN A 153 -19.13 11.88 -11.95
CA ASN A 153 -19.42 10.51 -11.49
C ASN A 153 -18.62 9.45 -12.27
N ASP A 154 -18.06 9.79 -13.43
CA ASP A 154 -17.45 8.84 -14.35
C ASP A 154 -16.17 8.22 -13.81
N LEU A 155 -15.29 9.00 -13.15
CA LEU A 155 -14.10 8.46 -12.49
C LEU A 155 -14.48 7.48 -11.38
N LYS A 156 -15.44 7.87 -10.52
CA LYS A 156 -15.94 7.00 -9.45
C LYS A 156 -16.54 5.71 -10.01
N LEU A 157 -17.37 5.81 -11.06
CA LEU A 157 -17.98 4.65 -11.71
C LEU A 157 -16.93 3.75 -12.35
N ALA A 158 -15.89 4.33 -12.93
CA ALA A 158 -14.77 3.58 -13.50
C ALA A 158 -13.96 2.84 -12.43
N LEU A 159 -13.65 3.51 -11.31
CA LEU A 159 -12.94 2.91 -10.18
C LEU A 159 -13.76 1.80 -9.51
N LYS A 160 -15.09 1.96 -9.43
CA LYS A 160 -15.98 0.92 -8.90
C LYS A 160 -15.95 -0.39 -9.70
N LYS A 161 -15.47 -0.39 -10.94
CA LYS A 161 -15.32 -1.60 -11.76
C LYS A 161 -14.02 -2.36 -11.52
N LEU A 162 -13.08 -1.80 -10.75
CA LEU A 162 -11.77 -2.43 -10.51
C LEU A 162 -11.85 -3.86 -9.92
N PRO A 163 -12.78 -4.20 -9.00
CA PRO A 163 -12.94 -5.58 -8.55
C PRO A 163 -13.17 -6.57 -9.70
N GLU A 164 -13.92 -6.16 -10.72
CA GLU A 164 -14.26 -7.01 -11.87
C GLU A 164 -13.15 -7.00 -12.92
N THR A 165 -12.50 -5.85 -13.14
CA THR A 165 -11.58 -5.65 -14.26
C THR A 165 -10.11 -5.82 -13.91
N GLN A 166 -9.73 -5.60 -12.65
CA GLN A 166 -8.35 -5.63 -12.18
C GLN A 166 -8.15 -6.62 -11.03
N PHE A 167 -9.15 -6.84 -10.17
CA PHE A 167 -9.03 -7.74 -9.02
C PHE A 167 -9.95 -8.98 -9.06
N PRO A 168 -10.10 -9.67 -10.20
CA PRO A 168 -11.05 -10.78 -10.30
C PRO A 168 -10.68 -11.98 -9.42
N LYS A 169 -9.39 -12.26 -9.20
CA LYS A 169 -8.97 -13.42 -8.39
C LYS A 169 -9.20 -13.16 -6.90
N LEU A 170 -8.84 -11.98 -6.39
CA LEU A 170 -9.13 -11.55 -5.02
C LEU A 170 -10.63 -11.50 -4.77
N SER A 171 -11.41 -10.90 -5.69
CA SER A 171 -12.87 -10.80 -5.57
C SER A 171 -13.58 -12.15 -5.53
N SER A 172 -13.01 -13.18 -6.17
CA SER A 172 -13.55 -14.54 -6.18
C SER A 172 -12.87 -15.50 -5.20
N SER A 173 -11.88 -15.00 -4.44
CA SER A 173 -11.12 -15.82 -3.50
C SER A 173 -11.99 -16.31 -2.35
N LYS A 174 -11.85 -17.58 -2.01
CA LYS A 174 -12.49 -18.17 -0.82
C LYS A 174 -11.59 -18.15 0.40
N SER A 175 -10.30 -17.93 0.20
CA SER A 175 -9.26 -18.02 1.24
C SER A 175 -8.85 -16.65 1.76
N VAL A 176 -9.01 -15.61 0.95
CA VAL A 176 -8.69 -14.23 1.28
C VAL A 176 -9.97 -13.41 1.16
N VAL A 177 -10.35 -12.74 2.23
CA VAL A 177 -11.43 -11.75 2.20
C VAL A 177 -10.92 -10.51 1.49
N PHE A 178 -11.54 -10.15 0.38
CA PHE A 178 -11.23 -8.93 -0.34
C PHE A 178 -12.30 -7.86 -0.09
N GLU A 179 -11.89 -6.75 0.51
CA GLU A 179 -12.73 -5.58 0.74
C GLU A 179 -12.32 -4.46 -0.21
N PHE A 180 -13.29 -3.89 -0.92
CA PHE A 180 -13.03 -2.82 -1.87
C PHE A 180 -14.05 -1.69 -1.71
N GLU A 181 -13.56 -0.46 -1.65
CA GLU A 181 -14.43 0.72 -1.59
C GLU A 181 -13.87 1.92 -2.36
N VAL A 182 -14.80 2.74 -2.86
CA VAL A 182 -14.50 4.04 -3.48
C VAL A 182 -15.31 5.11 -2.75
N ILE A 183 -14.59 5.99 -2.06
CA ILE A 183 -15.12 7.07 -1.24
C ILE A 183 -14.90 8.40 -1.98
N ASN A 184 -15.91 9.27 -1.95
CA ASN A 184 -15.72 10.66 -2.36
C ASN A 184 -15.70 11.53 -1.11
N GLU A 185 -14.67 12.34 -0.96
CA GLU A 185 -14.57 13.37 0.07
C GLU A 185 -14.60 14.73 -0.62
N ILE A 186 -15.57 15.56 -0.23
CA ILE A 186 -15.69 16.95 -0.68
C ILE A 186 -14.85 17.80 0.29
N VAL A 187 -13.95 18.61 -0.25
CA VAL A 187 -12.95 19.38 0.51
C VAL A 187 -13.24 20.87 0.41
#